data_AF-A0A7Y3A659-F1
#
_entry.id   AF-A0A7Y3A659-F1
#
_cell.length_a   1.000
_cell.length_b   1.000
_cell.length_c   1.000
_cell.angle_alpha   90.00
_cell.angle_beta   90.00
_cell.angle_gamma   90.00
#
_symmetry.space_group_name_H-M   'P 1'
#
loop_
_entity.id
_entity.type
_entity.pdbx_description
1 polymer ?
#
loop_
_entity_poly.entity_id
_entity_poly.type
_entity_poly.pdbx_seq_one_letter_code
_entity_poly.pdbx_strand_id
1 'polypeptide(L)'
;AVINVGNLLFHKERNKWNWYATLGVGLDHHTAKLDLLDNNGLPYMDLISRLNWTRDEFNTKVGRDRIKSELGVIYDGVYETEGFKKEGIFRIGDDFNIHVVFVPSMGVSRKISKRLNIGIEHQIFLSDNDYLDGNKYRTALDQTNNVDIGHYTNLTIGVNLGNFSEVTEPLYWLNPIDVAYNDIAILKSKSTLDLTDEDNDGIIDILDLELDTPEDCPVDTRGVLLDSDGDGIVDCEDKEPFSRPGCPVDEFGVSQCEDDCCTDEEAINRLIDARTEELRNALLLRTGDNSTAPGGNQGNISGRTTETTITDAPSTTGQPTSGGGTVKEGTTKEGTSKEGTSKEGTTVISKTGTPVSGGGTTGTSTTSGPYTTYVRTGCGDWFLPMIHFDLNKDIIKPEYFSHLHNVAQVMAKCPEVCVVAQGHTDSRHSNDYNRVLSYRRAKAAVDYLVENYGIDRSRIKLMYGGEENPMVKSPTSEAHHFMNRRVEFRTCDANDFNMAAPEGYNPNASKSSSNRPEYYNGNKSSGY
;
A
#
# COMPACT_ATOMS: atom_id res chain seq x y z
N ALA A 1 -22.32 26.30 5.60
CA ALA A 1 -21.29 25.58 4.81
C ALA A 1 -19.90 26.13 5.16
N VAL A 2 -18.86 25.30 5.11
CA VAL A 2 -17.46 25.74 5.30
C VAL A 2 -16.67 25.40 4.05
N ILE A 3 -16.08 26.41 3.42
CA ILE A 3 -15.20 26.29 2.27
C ILE A 3 -13.78 26.51 2.79
N ASN A 4 -12.94 25.48 2.70
CA ASN A 4 -11.56 25.52 3.14
C ASN A 4 -10.64 25.53 1.91
N VAL A 5 -9.82 26.57 1.78
CA VAL A 5 -8.86 26.78 0.67
C VAL A 5 -7.43 26.41 1.10
N GLY A 6 -7.33 25.45 2.02
CA GLY A 6 -6.11 25.01 2.70
C GLY A 6 -5.13 24.23 1.83
N ASN A 7 -5.06 24.45 0.51
CA ASN A 7 -4.11 23.76 -0.36
C ASN A 7 -3.56 24.57 -1.56
N LEU A 8 -3.53 25.90 -1.48
CA LEU A 8 -2.97 26.75 -2.56
C LEU A 8 -1.47 26.51 -2.87
N LEU A 9 -0.76 25.77 -2.02
CA LEU A 9 0.62 25.33 -2.24
C LEU A 9 0.70 23.80 -2.24
N PHE A 10 0.18 23.16 -3.30
CA PHE A 10 0.18 21.71 -3.52
C PHE A 10 1.56 21.03 -3.39
N HIS A 11 2.64 21.80 -3.41
CA HIS A 11 4.04 21.33 -3.36
C HIS A 11 4.60 21.15 -1.93
N LYS A 12 3.78 21.28 -0.88
CA LYS A 12 4.20 21.09 0.53
C LYS A 12 3.28 20.10 1.23
N GLU A 13 3.85 18.99 1.72
CA GLU A 13 3.18 17.95 2.53
C GLU A 13 2.33 18.52 3.68
N ARG A 14 2.83 19.58 4.33
CA ARG A 14 2.20 20.16 5.53
C ARG A 14 2.03 21.67 5.44
N ASN A 15 0.80 22.08 5.14
CA ASN A 15 0.42 23.48 5.18
C ASN A 15 0.25 23.96 6.64
N LYS A 16 0.93 25.05 7.01
CA LYS A 16 0.86 25.66 8.36
C LYS A 16 -0.18 26.78 8.47
N TRP A 17 -0.75 27.20 7.34
CA TRP A 17 -1.70 28.30 7.21
C TRP A 17 -2.93 27.84 6.44
N ASN A 18 -4.11 28.06 6.99
CA ASN A 18 -5.37 27.65 6.40
C ASN A 18 -6.28 28.86 6.23
N TRP A 19 -6.70 29.11 4.99
CA TRP A 19 -7.69 30.12 4.62
C TRP A 19 -9.05 29.45 4.48
N TYR A 20 -10.04 29.93 5.22
CA TYR A 20 -11.39 29.39 5.19
C TYR A 20 -12.42 30.50 5.05
N ALA A 21 -13.53 30.17 4.41
CA ALA A 21 -14.75 30.98 4.39
C ALA A 21 -15.89 30.12 4.94
N THR A 22 -16.76 30.71 5.76
CA THR A 22 -17.97 30.04 6.23
C THR A 22 -19.20 30.84 5.80
N LEU A 23 -20.29 30.12 5.57
CA LEU A 23 -21.61 30.69 5.31
C LEU A 23 -22.56 30.08 6.33
N GLY A 24 -22.95 30.85 7.33
CA GLY A 24 -23.86 30.47 8.39
C GLY A 24 -25.22 31.15 8.27
N VAL A 25 -26.20 30.61 8.97
CA VAL A 25 -27.41 31.34 9.38
C VAL A 25 -27.41 31.40 10.91
N GLY A 26 -27.76 32.55 11.46
CA GLY A 26 -27.84 32.80 12.89
C GLY A 26 -29.20 33.33 13.29
N LEU A 27 -29.43 33.38 14.60
CA LEU A 27 -30.52 34.12 15.20
C LEU A 27 -29.90 35.29 15.95
N ASP A 28 -30.44 36.48 15.74
CA ASP A 28 -29.98 37.71 16.36
C ASP A 28 -31.12 38.38 17.14
N HIS A 29 -30.75 38.98 18.26
CA HIS A 29 -31.62 39.81 19.08
C HIS A 29 -30.77 40.96 19.64
N HIS A 30 -31.13 42.17 19.26
CA HIS A 30 -30.50 43.38 19.77
C HIS A 30 -31.53 44.31 20.43
N THR A 31 -31.05 45.15 21.33
CA THR A 31 -31.81 46.27 21.90
C THR A 31 -30.91 47.49 21.83
N ALA A 32 -31.23 48.41 20.92
CA ALA A 32 -30.57 49.70 20.86
C ALA A 32 -31.19 50.64 21.92
N LYS A 33 -30.35 51.35 22.66
CA LYS A 33 -30.76 52.44 23.54
C LYS A 33 -30.00 53.70 23.16
N LEU A 34 -30.64 54.84 23.35
CA LEU A 34 -30.16 56.16 22.97
C LEU A 34 -30.08 57.05 24.21
N ASP A 35 -28.96 57.74 24.35
CA ASP A 35 -28.70 58.81 25.31
C ASP A 35 -29.34 60.09 24.73
N LEU A 36 -30.60 60.35 25.12
CA LEU A 36 -31.41 61.47 24.64
C LEU A 36 -31.87 62.41 25.76
N LEU A 37 -31.69 62.02 27.02
CA LEU A 37 -32.12 62.72 28.23
C LEU A 37 -30.89 63.09 29.05
N ASP A 38 -30.92 64.24 29.71
CA ASP A 38 -29.92 64.64 30.70
C ASP A 38 -30.16 63.97 32.07
N ASN A 39 -29.21 64.13 33.00
CA ASN A 39 -29.31 63.72 34.40
C ASN A 39 -30.61 64.12 35.16
N ASN A 40 -31.45 65.00 34.61
CA ASN A 40 -32.74 65.38 35.18
C ASN A 40 -33.95 64.71 34.49
N GLY A 41 -33.70 63.82 33.52
CA GLY A 41 -34.71 63.20 32.65
C GLY A 41 -35.27 64.14 31.59
N LEU A 42 -34.58 65.26 31.27
CA LEU A 42 -35.03 66.23 30.27
C LEU A 42 -34.27 66.05 28.95
N PRO A 43 -34.94 66.11 27.79
CA PRO A 43 -34.26 65.88 26.52
C PRO A 43 -33.20 66.94 26.22
N TYR A 44 -32.04 66.53 25.67
CA TYR A 44 -30.96 67.46 25.32
C TYR A 44 -31.43 68.51 24.31
N MET A 45 -31.40 69.76 24.73
CA MET A 45 -31.74 70.91 23.88
C MET A 45 -30.49 71.64 23.39
N ASP A 46 -30.62 72.20 22.19
CA ASP A 46 -29.70 73.16 21.58
C ASP A 46 -28.23 72.69 21.47
N LEU A 47 -28.03 71.37 21.25
CA LEU A 47 -26.72 70.77 21.03
C LEU A 47 -25.91 71.47 19.93
N ILE A 48 -26.58 71.97 18.89
CA ILE A 48 -25.95 72.64 17.74
C ILE A 48 -25.37 74.02 18.09
N SER A 49 -25.94 74.77 19.05
CA SER A 49 -25.34 76.03 19.50
C SER A 49 -24.24 75.81 20.55
N ARG A 50 -24.41 74.78 21.39
CA ARG A 50 -23.46 74.41 22.45
C ARG A 50 -22.16 73.85 21.88
N LEU A 51 -22.25 73.10 20.79
CA LEU A 51 -21.12 72.68 19.98
C LEU A 51 -20.82 73.81 18.99
N ASN A 52 -19.78 74.62 19.24
CA ASN A 52 -19.31 75.62 18.29
C ASN A 52 -18.61 74.92 17.10
N TRP A 53 -19.40 74.26 16.25
CA TRP A 53 -18.95 73.39 15.17
C TRP A 53 -19.06 74.10 13.82
N THR A 54 -18.07 73.85 12.96
CA THR A 54 -18.11 74.31 11.56
C THR A 54 -18.05 73.12 10.61
N ARG A 55 -18.59 73.29 9.40
CA ARG A 55 -18.57 72.24 8.37
C ARG A 55 -17.14 71.87 7.97
N ASP A 56 -16.23 72.83 7.96
CA ASP A 56 -14.82 72.62 7.63
C ASP A 56 -14.12 71.78 8.70
N GLU A 57 -14.36 72.04 9.98
CA GLU A 57 -13.85 71.20 11.06
C GLU A 57 -14.40 69.77 11.00
N PHE A 58 -15.72 69.61 10.78
CA PHE A 58 -16.35 68.30 10.66
C PHE A 58 -15.78 67.45 9.50
N ASN A 59 -15.29 68.08 8.43
CA ASN A 59 -14.62 67.37 7.34
C ASN A 59 -13.22 66.85 7.75
N THR A 60 -12.55 67.47 8.72
CA THR A 60 -11.25 67.01 9.24
C THR A 60 -11.38 65.94 10.32
N LYS A 61 -10.40 65.04 10.44
CA LYS A 61 -10.35 64.07 11.55
C LYS A 61 -10.25 64.78 12.90
N VAL A 62 -9.33 65.75 13.01
CA VAL A 62 -9.07 66.50 14.26
C VAL A 62 -10.31 67.26 14.74
N GLY A 63 -11.06 67.89 13.83
CA GLY A 63 -12.31 68.58 14.17
C GLY A 63 -13.42 67.61 14.60
N ARG A 64 -13.54 66.43 13.97
CA ARG A 64 -14.46 65.38 14.47
C ARG A 64 -14.08 64.86 15.86
N ASP A 65 -12.79 64.66 16.11
CA ASP A 65 -12.29 64.23 17.41
C ASP A 65 -12.57 65.33 18.49
N ARG A 66 -12.40 66.62 18.16
CA ARG A 66 -12.79 67.78 19.00
C ARG A 66 -14.28 67.77 19.31
N ILE A 67 -15.13 67.78 18.27
CA ILE A 67 -16.60 67.82 18.41
C ILE A 67 -17.10 66.63 19.24
N LYS A 68 -16.54 65.42 19.02
CA LYS A 68 -16.87 64.24 19.81
C LYS A 68 -16.48 64.40 21.29
N SER A 69 -15.34 65.02 21.58
CA SER A 69 -14.90 65.26 22.96
C SER A 69 -15.78 66.28 23.70
N GLU A 70 -16.21 67.35 23.04
CA GLU A 70 -17.14 68.34 23.59
C GLU A 70 -18.53 67.73 23.81
N LEU A 71 -18.99 66.92 22.86
CA LEU A 71 -20.26 66.21 22.95
C LEU A 71 -20.28 65.20 24.11
N GLY A 72 -19.15 64.52 24.37
CA GLY A 72 -18.97 63.64 25.53
C GLY A 72 -18.82 64.35 26.89
N VAL A 73 -18.81 65.69 26.93
CA VAL A 73 -18.96 66.49 28.16
C VAL A 73 -20.41 66.94 28.35
N ILE A 74 -21.22 66.93 27.28
CA ILE A 74 -22.64 67.29 27.32
C ILE A 74 -23.49 66.07 27.70
N TYR A 75 -23.24 64.93 27.07
CA TYR A 75 -23.88 63.66 27.41
C TYR A 75 -23.39 63.15 28.76
N ASP A 76 -24.30 62.62 29.57
CA ASP A 76 -23.96 61.93 30.82
C ASP A 76 -23.57 60.45 30.60
N GLY A 77 -23.83 59.89 29.42
CA GLY A 77 -23.48 58.53 29.04
C GLY A 77 -24.50 57.49 29.51
N VAL A 78 -25.69 57.90 29.94
CA VAL A 78 -26.76 56.99 30.37
C VAL A 78 -27.73 56.74 29.21
N TYR A 79 -27.76 55.50 28.72
CA TYR A 79 -28.60 55.12 27.58
C TYR A 79 -29.99 54.69 28.05
N GLU A 80 -30.88 55.67 28.21
CA GLU A 80 -32.18 55.50 28.87
C GLU A 80 -33.34 55.25 27.89
N THR A 81 -33.34 55.92 26.73
CA THR A 81 -34.44 55.85 25.77
C THR A 81 -34.28 54.65 24.86
N GLU A 82 -35.31 53.84 24.66
CA GLU A 82 -35.23 52.72 23.71
C GLU A 82 -35.33 53.23 22.27
N GLY A 83 -34.44 52.72 21.40
CA GLY A 83 -34.49 52.98 19.96
C GLY A 83 -35.63 52.23 19.28
N PHE A 84 -35.80 52.46 17.98
CA PHE A 84 -36.79 51.71 17.20
C PHE A 84 -36.46 50.21 17.17
N LYS A 85 -37.49 49.36 17.25
CA LYS A 85 -37.38 47.89 17.16
C LYS A 85 -38.17 47.41 15.93
N LYS A 86 -37.60 46.47 15.17
CA LYS A 86 -38.29 45.80 14.06
C LYS A 86 -38.98 44.55 14.62
N GLU A 87 -40.17 44.24 14.13
CA GLU A 87 -40.85 43.03 14.58
C GLU A 87 -40.09 41.79 14.08
N GLY A 88 -39.73 40.90 14.99
CA GLY A 88 -39.02 39.66 14.69
C GLY A 88 -39.91 38.60 14.05
N ILE A 89 -39.30 37.61 13.40
CA ILE A 89 -40.01 36.43 12.86
C ILE A 89 -40.58 35.59 14.02
N PHE A 90 -39.89 35.60 15.16
CA PHE A 90 -40.36 35.07 16.43
C PHE A 90 -40.32 36.16 17.49
N ARG A 91 -41.36 36.22 18.32
CA ARG A 91 -41.49 37.14 19.46
C ARG A 91 -41.74 36.35 20.74
N ILE A 92 -41.02 36.67 21.81
CA ILE A 92 -41.20 36.07 23.14
C ILE A 92 -41.58 37.19 24.10
N GLY A 93 -42.88 37.42 24.26
CA GLY A 93 -43.39 38.66 24.86
C GLY A 93 -43.20 39.86 23.93
N ASP A 94 -43.29 41.06 24.48
CA ASP A 94 -43.37 42.29 23.68
C ASP A 94 -42.01 42.77 23.16
N ASP A 95 -40.96 42.63 23.97
CA ASP A 95 -39.61 43.17 23.71
C ASP A 95 -38.64 42.21 23.00
N PHE A 96 -38.75 40.90 23.22
CA PHE A 96 -37.79 39.93 22.70
C PHE A 96 -38.11 39.54 21.25
N ASN A 97 -37.58 40.33 20.31
CA ASN A 97 -37.69 40.12 18.86
C ASN A 97 -36.48 39.33 18.34
N ILE A 98 -36.73 38.23 17.63
CA ILE A 98 -35.69 37.40 17.02
C ILE A 98 -35.67 37.60 15.50
N HIS A 99 -34.50 37.95 14.96
CA HIS A 99 -34.25 38.09 13.54
C HIS A 99 -33.38 36.94 13.03
N VAL A 100 -33.63 36.49 11.80
CA VAL A 100 -32.73 35.55 11.11
C VAL A 100 -31.65 36.36 10.41
N VAL A 101 -30.40 36.06 10.69
CA VAL A 101 -29.23 36.72 10.09
C VAL A 101 -28.46 35.76 9.21
N PHE A 102 -28.02 36.22 8.05
CA PHE A 102 -27.07 35.48 7.22
C PHE A 102 -25.65 35.93 7.59
N VAL A 103 -24.80 34.97 7.94
CA VAL A 103 -23.47 35.24 8.47
C VAL A 103 -22.40 34.67 7.55
N PRO A 104 -22.02 35.38 6.48
CA PRO A 104 -20.78 35.09 5.77
C PRO A 104 -19.58 35.48 6.64
N SER A 105 -18.60 34.59 6.75
CA SER A 105 -17.33 34.85 7.40
C SER A 105 -16.15 34.41 6.56
N MET A 106 -15.00 35.01 6.80
CA MET A 106 -13.72 34.59 6.24
C MET A 106 -12.64 34.67 7.32
N GLY A 107 -11.72 33.71 7.32
CA GLY A 107 -10.67 33.64 8.32
C GLY A 107 -9.39 33.00 7.84
N VAL A 108 -8.32 33.36 8.54
CA VAL A 108 -7.00 32.76 8.40
C VAL A 108 -6.62 32.13 9.72
N SER A 109 -6.39 30.82 9.71
CA SER A 109 -5.87 30.09 10.86
C SER A 109 -4.43 29.65 10.62
N ARG A 110 -3.63 29.65 11.69
CA ARG A 110 -2.26 29.18 11.74
C ARG A 110 -2.14 28.06 12.76
N LYS A 111 -1.52 26.96 12.33
CA LYS A 111 -1.14 25.87 13.21
C LYS A 111 0.12 26.26 13.99
N ILE A 112 0.02 26.37 15.31
CA ILE A 112 1.15 26.66 16.20
C ILE A 112 1.79 25.35 16.67
N SER A 113 0.98 24.36 17.02
CA SER A 113 1.41 23.00 17.36
C SER A 113 0.35 21.97 16.94
N LYS A 114 0.57 20.68 17.25
CA LYS A 114 -0.49 19.65 17.12
C LYS A 114 -1.68 19.91 18.05
N ARG A 115 -1.49 20.68 19.13
CA ARG A 115 -2.47 20.94 20.19
C ARG A 115 -3.17 22.30 20.07
N LEU A 116 -2.47 23.30 19.53
CA LEU A 116 -2.90 24.69 19.50
C LEU A 116 -2.90 25.22 18.07
N ASN A 117 -4.06 25.72 17.65
CA ASN A 117 -4.20 26.59 16.49
C ASN A 117 -4.69 27.97 16.96
N ILE A 118 -4.32 28.99 16.21
CA ILE A 118 -4.78 30.37 16.40
C ILE A 118 -5.29 30.87 15.06
N GLY A 119 -6.41 31.57 15.04
CA GLY A 119 -6.95 32.16 13.83
C GLY A 119 -7.49 33.55 14.06
N ILE A 120 -7.65 34.28 12.97
CA ILE A 120 -8.38 35.53 12.91
C ILE A 120 -9.48 35.29 11.89
N GLU A 121 -10.72 35.50 12.30
CA GLU A 121 -11.88 35.44 11.42
C GLU A 121 -12.63 36.78 11.47
N HIS A 122 -13.23 37.15 10.36
CA HIS A 122 -14.08 38.33 10.21
C HIS A 122 -15.47 37.85 9.85
N GLN A 123 -16.46 38.21 10.67
CA GLN A 123 -17.85 37.82 10.54
C GLN A 123 -18.68 39.06 10.20
N ILE A 124 -19.55 38.94 9.20
CA ILE A 124 -20.47 39.99 8.75
C ILE A 124 -21.89 39.50 9.02
N PHE A 125 -22.73 40.36 9.58
CA PHE A 125 -24.12 40.07 9.94
C PHE A 125 -25.03 40.76 8.96
N LEU A 126 -25.51 40.00 7.97
CA LEU A 126 -26.48 40.47 6.99
C LEU A 126 -27.88 40.14 7.52
N SER A 127 -28.52 41.16 8.09
CA SER A 127 -29.89 41.12 8.59
C SER A 127 -30.83 41.89 7.66
N ASP A 128 -32.12 41.60 7.72
CA ASP A 128 -33.18 42.50 7.22
C ASP A 128 -33.51 43.60 8.26
N ASN A 129 -32.76 43.71 9.36
CA ASN A 129 -33.00 44.70 10.41
C ASN A 129 -32.23 46.01 10.14
N ASP A 130 -32.95 47.12 10.13
CA ASP A 130 -32.51 48.49 9.83
C ASP A 130 -32.34 49.38 11.08
N TYR A 131 -32.49 48.82 12.29
CA TYR A 131 -32.43 49.59 13.56
C TYR A 131 -31.34 49.11 14.52
N LEU A 132 -30.17 48.67 14.03
CA LEU A 132 -29.03 48.35 14.90
C LEU A 132 -28.44 49.63 15.52
N ASP A 133 -28.52 50.76 14.81
CA ASP A 133 -28.19 52.09 15.31
C ASP A 133 -29.31 52.76 16.15
N GLY A 134 -30.50 52.14 16.19
CA GLY A 134 -31.69 52.61 16.90
C GLY A 134 -32.54 53.65 16.16
N ASN A 135 -32.16 54.09 14.97
CA ASN A 135 -32.84 55.13 14.18
C ASN A 135 -33.61 54.57 12.98
N LYS A 136 -34.87 54.99 12.82
CA LYS A 136 -35.72 54.50 11.73
C LYS A 136 -35.65 55.28 10.41
N TYR A 137 -35.26 56.56 10.48
CA TYR A 137 -35.37 57.48 9.35
C TYR A 137 -34.07 58.22 9.09
N ARG A 138 -33.53 58.02 7.89
CA ARG A 138 -32.40 58.81 7.40
C ARG A 138 -32.85 60.25 7.09
N THR A 139 -32.14 61.23 7.64
CA THR A 139 -32.30 62.66 7.35
C THR A 139 -31.64 63.04 6.02
N ALA A 140 -31.92 64.25 5.53
CA ALA A 140 -31.27 64.78 4.31
C ALA A 140 -29.77 65.13 4.49
N LEU A 141 -29.24 65.03 5.71
CA LEU A 141 -27.85 65.38 6.04
C LEU A 141 -26.96 64.14 6.30
N ASP A 142 -27.56 62.96 6.43
CA ASP A 142 -26.86 61.75 6.83
C ASP A 142 -26.06 61.17 5.67
N GLN A 143 -24.83 60.74 5.97
CA GLN A 143 -23.90 60.17 4.98
C GLN A 143 -23.92 58.64 4.96
N THR A 144 -24.64 58.01 5.89
CA THR A 144 -24.79 56.56 6.01
C THR A 144 -25.97 56.05 5.16
N ASN A 145 -25.91 54.76 4.81
CA ASN A 145 -27.06 54.10 4.19
C ASN A 145 -28.04 53.64 5.27
N ASN A 146 -29.31 53.42 4.93
CA ASN A 146 -30.34 52.96 5.89
C ASN A 146 -30.30 51.43 6.15
N VAL A 147 -29.16 50.80 5.93
CA VAL A 147 -28.97 49.35 6.09
C VAL A 147 -27.80 49.14 7.02
N ASP A 148 -28.11 48.74 8.24
CA ASP A 148 -27.11 48.42 9.24
C ASP A 148 -26.49 47.05 8.95
N ILE A 149 -25.16 47.00 8.93
CA ILE A 149 -24.40 45.77 8.76
C ILE A 149 -23.43 45.69 9.92
N GLY A 150 -23.79 44.89 10.93
CA GLY A 150 -22.86 44.50 11.98
C GLY A 150 -21.70 43.71 11.38
N HIS A 151 -20.47 44.02 11.78
CA HIS A 151 -19.33 43.15 11.54
C HIS A 151 -18.35 43.20 12.69
N TYR A 152 -17.62 42.11 12.91
CA TYR A 152 -16.51 42.10 13.84
C TYR A 152 -15.41 41.14 13.41
N THR A 153 -14.19 41.43 13.84
CA THR A 153 -13.04 40.54 13.70
C THR A 153 -12.81 39.85 15.04
N ASN A 154 -12.88 38.53 15.06
CA ASN A 154 -12.64 37.71 16.24
C ASN A 154 -11.23 37.09 16.19
N LEU A 155 -10.68 36.76 17.37
CA LEU A 155 -9.48 35.95 17.52
C LEU A 155 -9.93 34.55 17.97
N THR A 156 -9.75 33.55 17.11
CA THR A 156 -10.11 32.16 17.41
C THR A 156 -8.91 31.41 17.98
N ILE A 157 -9.12 30.66 19.06
CA ILE A 157 -8.10 29.80 19.68
C ILE A 157 -8.66 28.38 19.72
N GLY A 158 -8.17 27.51 18.83
CA GLY A 158 -8.58 26.11 18.80
C GLY A 158 -7.61 25.23 19.59
N VAL A 159 -8.14 24.52 20.58
CA VAL A 159 -7.40 23.51 21.35
C VAL A 159 -7.87 22.12 20.92
N ASN A 160 -6.96 21.33 20.37
CA ASN A 160 -7.25 19.94 19.99
C ASN A 160 -7.14 19.04 21.22
N LEU A 161 -8.28 18.49 21.66
CA LEU A 161 -8.39 17.58 22.81
C LEU A 161 -8.32 16.11 22.35
N GLY A 162 -7.55 15.26 23.03
CA GLY A 162 -7.44 13.83 22.70
C GLY A 162 -6.16 13.16 23.21
N ASN A 163 -6.03 11.84 22.99
CA ASN A 163 -4.86 11.06 23.38
C ASN A 163 -3.62 11.41 22.52
N PHE A 164 -2.67 12.16 23.08
CA PHE A 164 -1.61 12.83 22.33
C PHE A 164 -0.65 11.94 21.53
N SER A 165 -0.59 10.63 21.81
CA SER A 165 0.17 9.66 21.03
C SER A 165 -0.57 9.15 19.78
N GLU A 166 -1.88 9.39 19.67
CA GLU A 166 -2.75 8.76 18.66
C GLU A 166 -3.64 9.76 17.89
N VAL A 167 -3.62 11.06 18.26
CA VAL A 167 -4.43 12.07 17.55
C VAL A 167 -3.96 12.21 16.10
N THR A 168 -4.77 11.68 15.18
CA THR A 168 -4.77 12.10 13.77
C THR A 168 -5.16 13.57 13.70
N GLU A 169 -4.44 14.33 12.88
CA GLU A 169 -4.65 15.78 12.81
C GLU A 169 -6.06 16.05 12.23
N PRO A 170 -6.79 17.09 12.70
CA PRO A 170 -8.13 17.36 12.19
C PRO A 170 -8.11 17.47 10.65
N LEU A 171 -9.07 16.83 9.98
CA LEU A 171 -9.03 16.60 8.52
C LEU A 171 -8.82 17.88 7.70
N TYR A 172 -9.27 19.03 8.21
CA TYR A 172 -9.10 20.36 7.61
C TYR A 172 -7.67 20.94 7.69
N TRP A 173 -6.72 20.23 8.32
CA TRP A 173 -5.27 20.46 8.29
C TRP A 173 -4.50 19.46 7.42
N LEU A 174 -5.17 18.40 6.93
CA LEU A 174 -4.55 17.39 6.08
C LEU A 174 -4.76 17.74 4.60
N ASN A 175 -3.72 17.56 3.78
CA ASN A 175 -3.83 17.69 2.34
C ASN A 175 -4.46 16.39 1.79
N PRO A 176 -5.61 16.44 1.06
CA PRO A 176 -6.27 15.24 0.56
C PRO A 176 -5.48 14.50 -0.52
N ILE A 177 -4.48 15.15 -1.14
CA ILE A 177 -3.61 14.56 -2.18
C ILE A 177 -2.30 14.02 -1.56
N ASP A 178 -2.05 14.24 -0.26
CA ASP A 178 -0.80 13.83 0.42
C ASP A 178 -0.56 12.31 0.31
N VAL A 179 -1.61 11.50 0.41
CA VAL A 179 -1.52 10.04 0.22
C VAL A 179 -1.03 9.70 -1.19
N ALA A 180 -1.64 10.29 -2.22
CA ALA A 180 -1.24 10.05 -3.61
C ALA A 180 0.19 10.54 -3.92
N TYR A 181 0.64 11.65 -3.31
CA TYR A 181 2.03 12.10 -3.42
C TYR A 181 3.01 11.13 -2.74
N ASN A 182 2.66 10.60 -1.58
CA ASN A 182 3.46 9.58 -0.90
C ASN A 182 3.54 8.28 -1.72
N ASP A 183 2.43 7.79 -2.25
CA ASP A 183 2.41 6.59 -3.10
C ASP A 183 3.27 6.79 -4.37
N ILE A 184 3.18 7.94 -5.03
CA ILE A 184 4.03 8.30 -6.18
C ILE A 184 5.51 8.42 -5.78
N ALA A 185 5.82 8.95 -4.59
CA ALA A 185 7.18 9.04 -4.10
C ALA A 185 7.76 7.65 -3.79
N ILE A 186 6.97 6.77 -3.17
CA ILE A 186 7.33 5.37 -2.93
C ILE A 186 7.61 4.66 -4.26
N LEU A 187 6.73 4.79 -5.24
CA LEU A 187 6.92 4.20 -6.58
C LEU A 187 8.15 4.75 -7.31
N LYS A 188 8.47 6.04 -7.17
CA LYS A 188 9.71 6.62 -7.71
C LYS A 188 10.97 6.21 -6.95
N SER A 189 10.84 5.84 -5.68
CA SER A 189 11.95 5.38 -4.84
C SER A 189 12.27 3.89 -5.01
N LYS A 190 11.29 3.10 -5.45
CA LYS A 190 11.52 1.72 -5.91
C LYS A 190 12.20 1.74 -7.28
N SER A 191 13.52 1.89 -7.21
CA SER A 191 14.54 1.38 -8.13
C SER A 191 14.15 1.32 -9.62
N THR A 192 14.88 2.08 -10.43
CA THR A 192 15.19 1.66 -11.80
C THR A 192 15.59 0.19 -11.78
N LEU A 193 15.02 -0.62 -12.68
CA LEU A 193 15.36 -2.02 -12.81
C LEU A 193 16.86 -2.12 -13.07
N ASP A 194 17.59 -2.78 -12.18
CA ASP A 194 19.00 -3.06 -12.41
C ASP A 194 19.08 -4.16 -13.47
N LEU A 195 19.84 -3.89 -14.53
CA LEU A 195 20.02 -4.76 -15.69
C LEU A 195 21.52 -5.06 -15.85
N THR A 196 22.22 -5.09 -14.72
CA THR A 196 23.59 -5.56 -14.63
C THR A 196 23.58 -7.09 -14.75
N ASP A 197 24.65 -7.58 -15.36
CA ASP A 197 24.98 -8.94 -15.74
C ASP A 197 26.50 -8.97 -15.52
N GLU A 198 26.94 -9.45 -14.35
CA GLU A 198 28.32 -9.29 -13.86
C GLU A 198 29.31 -10.25 -14.53
N ASP A 199 28.86 -11.44 -14.96
CA ASP A 199 29.67 -12.47 -15.62
C ASP A 199 29.49 -12.55 -17.16
N ASN A 200 28.44 -11.93 -17.72
CA ASN A 200 28.08 -11.93 -19.14
C ASN A 200 27.62 -13.29 -19.69
N ASP A 201 27.03 -14.15 -18.86
CA ASP A 201 26.37 -15.40 -19.31
C ASP A 201 25.09 -15.13 -20.14
N GLY A 202 24.54 -13.91 -20.06
CA GLY A 202 23.33 -13.45 -20.74
C GLY A 202 22.10 -13.33 -19.85
N ILE A 203 22.23 -13.54 -18.54
CA ILE A 203 21.18 -13.47 -17.52
C ILE A 203 21.57 -12.43 -16.47
N ILE A 204 20.65 -11.47 -16.26
CA ILE A 204 20.85 -10.40 -15.27
C ILE A 204 20.90 -10.94 -13.83
N ASP A 205 21.75 -10.36 -12.97
CA ASP A 205 22.04 -10.83 -11.60
C ASP A 205 20.79 -11.05 -10.70
N ILE A 206 19.66 -10.44 -11.05
CA ILE A 206 18.38 -10.54 -10.33
C ILE A 206 17.53 -11.76 -10.71
N LEU A 207 17.92 -12.49 -11.76
CA LEU A 207 17.29 -13.72 -12.27
C LEU A 207 18.24 -14.93 -12.25
N ASP A 208 19.54 -14.66 -12.20
CA ASP A 208 20.62 -15.62 -12.10
C ASP A 208 20.69 -16.28 -10.68
N LEU A 209 21.18 -17.51 -10.64
CA LEU A 209 21.41 -18.35 -9.46
C LEU A 209 22.91 -18.61 -9.22
N GLU A 210 23.77 -18.46 -10.23
CA GLU A 210 25.20 -18.78 -10.24
C GLU A 210 26.05 -17.59 -10.77
N LEU A 211 26.08 -16.49 -10.00
CA LEU A 211 26.78 -15.19 -10.23
C LEU A 211 28.27 -15.21 -10.63
N ASP A 212 28.89 -16.38 -10.81
CA ASP A 212 30.28 -16.57 -11.19
C ASP A 212 30.38 -17.65 -12.31
N THR A 213 29.52 -17.59 -13.32
CA THR A 213 29.50 -18.55 -14.44
C THR A 213 30.70 -18.33 -15.38
N PRO A 214 31.38 -19.39 -15.88
CA PRO A 214 32.47 -19.23 -16.83
C PRO A 214 32.00 -18.75 -18.22
N GLU A 215 32.67 -17.73 -18.76
CA GLU A 215 32.43 -17.20 -20.12
C GLU A 215 32.36 -18.33 -21.19
N ASP A 216 31.41 -18.21 -22.14
CA ASP A 216 31.16 -19.13 -23.26
C ASP A 216 30.54 -20.51 -22.89
N CYS A 217 30.09 -20.69 -21.64
CA CYS A 217 29.32 -21.87 -21.23
C CYS A 217 27.80 -21.66 -21.42
N PRO A 218 27.04 -22.66 -21.91
CA PRO A 218 25.59 -22.55 -22.00
C PRO A 218 24.93 -22.67 -20.63
N VAL A 219 24.05 -21.72 -20.30
CA VAL A 219 23.24 -21.72 -19.08
C VAL A 219 21.75 -21.96 -19.35
N ASP A 220 21.06 -22.48 -18.34
CA ASP A 220 19.61 -22.58 -18.28
C ASP A 220 18.96 -21.20 -18.00
N THR A 221 17.63 -21.09 -18.14
CA THR A 221 16.91 -19.80 -18.00
C THR A 221 16.94 -19.13 -16.61
N ARG A 222 17.71 -19.70 -15.66
CA ARG A 222 17.86 -19.27 -14.27
C ARG A 222 19.33 -19.00 -13.91
N GLY A 223 20.26 -18.99 -14.87
CA GLY A 223 21.68 -18.82 -14.59
C GLY A 223 22.23 -20.00 -13.79
N VAL A 224 22.18 -21.17 -14.42
CA VAL A 224 22.78 -22.41 -13.92
C VAL A 224 23.39 -23.12 -15.12
N LEU A 225 24.62 -23.63 -14.98
CA LEU A 225 25.28 -24.38 -16.05
C LEU A 225 24.39 -25.53 -16.57
N LEU A 226 24.30 -25.64 -17.90
CA LEU A 226 23.47 -26.64 -18.55
C LEU A 226 24.15 -28.02 -18.54
N ASP A 227 23.38 -29.04 -18.17
CA ASP A 227 23.66 -30.47 -18.31
C ASP A 227 22.50 -31.04 -19.13
N SER A 228 22.76 -31.33 -20.41
CA SER A 228 21.74 -31.62 -21.42
C SER A 228 21.24 -33.07 -21.41
N ASP A 229 22.00 -34.03 -20.89
CA ASP A 229 21.62 -35.45 -20.86
C ASP A 229 21.48 -36.06 -19.44
N GLY A 230 21.95 -35.36 -18.42
CA GLY A 230 21.79 -35.68 -17.01
C GLY A 230 22.83 -36.65 -16.45
N ASP A 231 24.02 -36.76 -17.06
CA ASP A 231 25.10 -37.63 -16.59
C ASP A 231 25.86 -37.06 -15.36
N GLY A 232 25.77 -35.74 -15.13
CA GLY A 232 26.43 -35.00 -14.05
C GLY A 232 27.71 -34.25 -14.43
N ILE A 233 28.05 -34.19 -15.71
CA ILE A 233 29.06 -33.31 -16.31
C ILE A 233 28.31 -32.18 -17.03
N VAL A 234 28.86 -30.97 -17.00
CA VAL A 234 28.25 -29.80 -17.66
C VAL A 234 28.63 -29.75 -19.14
N ASP A 235 27.70 -29.27 -20.00
CA ASP A 235 27.82 -29.25 -21.47
C ASP A 235 29.10 -28.58 -22.00
N CYS A 236 29.77 -27.74 -21.19
CA CYS A 236 31.02 -27.06 -21.52
C CYS A 236 32.30 -27.86 -21.19
N GLU A 237 32.22 -28.85 -20.29
CA GLU A 237 33.32 -29.79 -19.98
C GLU A 237 33.12 -31.15 -20.68
N ASP A 238 31.89 -31.44 -21.12
CA ASP A 238 31.52 -32.64 -21.86
C ASP A 238 31.93 -32.60 -23.36
N LYS A 239 32.36 -33.76 -23.89
CA LYS A 239 32.65 -33.99 -25.31
C LYS A 239 31.50 -34.65 -26.08
N GLU A 240 30.50 -35.20 -25.40
CA GLU A 240 29.28 -35.78 -25.97
C GLU A 240 27.99 -35.24 -25.29
N PRO A 241 27.67 -33.91 -25.37
CA PRO A 241 26.56 -33.25 -24.63
C PRO A 241 25.13 -33.73 -24.90
N PHE A 242 24.96 -34.82 -25.64
CA PHE A 242 23.69 -35.43 -25.98
C PHE A 242 23.79 -36.96 -25.93
N SER A 243 24.47 -37.48 -24.91
CA SER A 243 24.61 -38.92 -24.69
C SER A 243 23.26 -39.56 -24.38
N ARG A 244 23.21 -40.89 -24.51
CA ARG A 244 21.97 -41.63 -24.27
C ARG A 244 21.70 -41.76 -22.76
N PRO A 245 20.54 -41.29 -22.24
CA PRO A 245 20.30 -41.25 -20.80
C PRO A 245 20.45 -42.62 -20.11
N GLY A 246 21.29 -42.68 -19.08
CA GLY A 246 21.54 -43.88 -18.28
C GLY A 246 22.71 -44.76 -18.74
N CYS A 247 23.51 -44.33 -19.71
CA CYS A 247 24.80 -44.94 -20.03
C CYS A 247 25.87 -44.53 -18.99
N PRO A 248 26.85 -45.40 -18.65
CA PRO A 248 28.03 -44.98 -17.92
C PRO A 248 28.95 -44.17 -18.85
N VAL A 249 29.32 -42.97 -18.42
CA VAL A 249 30.21 -42.04 -19.13
C VAL A 249 31.63 -42.10 -18.57
N ASP A 250 32.60 -41.60 -19.34
CA ASP A 250 33.99 -41.46 -18.89
C ASP A 250 34.29 -40.08 -18.27
N GLU A 251 35.55 -39.83 -17.85
CA GLU A 251 36.01 -38.57 -17.25
C GLU A 251 35.88 -37.35 -18.19
N PHE A 252 35.46 -37.55 -19.44
CA PHE A 252 35.24 -36.52 -20.44
C PHE A 252 33.83 -36.56 -21.06
N GLY A 253 32.88 -37.21 -20.38
CA GLY A 253 31.46 -37.32 -20.76
C GLY A 253 31.18 -38.20 -21.98
N VAL A 254 32.16 -38.94 -22.51
CA VAL A 254 31.92 -39.85 -23.63
C VAL A 254 31.21 -41.12 -23.14
N SER A 255 30.08 -41.44 -23.75
CA SER A 255 29.24 -42.57 -23.34
C SER A 255 29.87 -43.93 -23.72
N GLN A 256 29.93 -44.86 -22.76
CA GLN A 256 30.47 -46.21 -22.99
C GLN A 256 29.39 -47.26 -23.33
N CYS A 257 28.28 -46.81 -23.91
CA CYS A 257 27.25 -47.73 -24.40
C CYS A 257 27.70 -48.40 -25.69
N GLU A 258 27.66 -49.74 -25.71
CA GLU A 258 28.06 -50.52 -26.88
C GLU A 258 27.05 -50.29 -28.02
N ASP A 259 27.53 -49.66 -29.09
CA ASP A 259 26.75 -49.36 -30.29
C ASP A 259 26.32 -50.66 -31.00
N ASP A 260 25.12 -51.13 -30.70
CA ASP A 260 24.40 -52.13 -31.51
C ASP A 260 23.80 -51.42 -32.75
N CYS A 261 24.72 -50.79 -33.50
CA CYS A 261 24.58 -49.83 -34.58
C CYS A 261 25.87 -50.01 -35.43
N CYS A 262 25.88 -50.64 -36.61
CA CYS A 262 24.88 -50.67 -37.67
C CYS A 262 24.70 -52.08 -38.25
N THR A 263 23.53 -52.36 -38.85
CA THR A 263 23.44 -53.44 -39.86
C THR A 263 24.26 -53.06 -41.10
N ASP A 264 24.88 -54.05 -41.74
CA ASP A 264 25.65 -53.88 -42.98
C ASP A 264 24.79 -53.33 -44.13
N GLU A 265 25.41 -52.56 -45.02
CA GLU A 265 24.77 -51.99 -46.22
C GLU A 265 24.14 -53.09 -47.11
N GLU A 266 24.73 -54.29 -47.08
CA GLU A 266 24.17 -55.48 -47.74
C GLU A 266 22.85 -55.98 -47.12
N ALA A 267 22.60 -55.85 -45.81
CA ALA A 267 21.28 -56.17 -45.23
C ALA A 267 20.21 -55.14 -45.64
N ILE A 268 20.56 -53.86 -45.71
CA ILE A 268 19.66 -52.79 -46.15
C ILE A 268 19.24 -53.01 -47.61
N ASN A 269 20.21 -53.28 -48.49
CA ASN A 269 19.93 -53.56 -49.90
C ASN A 269 19.08 -54.84 -50.07
N ARG A 270 19.34 -55.91 -49.30
CA ARG A 270 18.51 -57.13 -49.29
C ARG A 270 17.05 -56.85 -48.90
N LEU A 271 16.79 -55.94 -47.97
CA LEU A 271 15.44 -55.53 -47.56
C LEU A 271 14.72 -54.71 -48.65
N ILE A 272 15.44 -53.80 -49.32
CA ILE A 272 14.91 -52.99 -50.42
C ILE A 272 14.53 -53.87 -51.62
N ASP A 273 15.40 -54.79 -52.02
CA ASP A 273 15.14 -55.70 -53.15
C ASP A 273 13.94 -56.62 -52.88
N ALA A 274 13.88 -57.22 -51.68
CA ALA A 274 12.74 -58.06 -51.27
C ALA A 274 11.40 -57.29 -51.36
N ARG A 275 11.38 -56.03 -50.87
CA ARG A 275 10.16 -55.20 -50.90
C ARG A 275 9.79 -54.71 -52.31
N THR A 276 10.79 -54.52 -53.17
CA THR A 276 10.59 -54.10 -54.56
C THR A 276 9.97 -55.22 -55.41
N GLU A 277 10.37 -56.48 -55.19
CA GLU A 277 9.76 -57.64 -55.88
C GLU A 277 8.33 -57.95 -55.39
N GLU A 278 8.02 -57.73 -54.11
CA GLU A 278 6.63 -57.80 -53.62
C GLU A 278 5.73 -56.77 -54.34
N LEU A 279 6.20 -55.52 -54.50
CA LEU A 279 5.49 -54.47 -55.23
C LEU A 279 5.33 -54.79 -56.72
N ARG A 280 6.33 -55.40 -57.35
CA ARG A 280 6.28 -55.83 -58.77
C ARG A 280 5.21 -56.89 -59.01
N ASN A 281 5.16 -57.90 -58.14
CA ASN A 281 4.18 -58.98 -58.23
C ASN A 281 2.75 -58.50 -57.92
N ALA A 282 2.60 -57.53 -57.01
CA ALA A 282 1.31 -56.89 -56.74
C ALA A 282 0.76 -56.07 -57.94
N LEU A 283 1.64 -55.54 -58.80
CA LEU A 283 1.24 -54.72 -59.96
C LEU A 283 0.75 -55.56 -61.15
N LEU A 284 1.36 -56.73 -61.39
CA LEU A 284 1.06 -57.58 -62.54
C LEU A 284 -0.27 -58.35 -62.44
N LEU A 285 -0.85 -58.50 -61.24
CA LEU A 285 -2.13 -59.19 -61.06
C LEU A 285 -3.38 -58.33 -61.32
N ARG A 286 -3.25 -57.00 -61.55
CA ARG A 286 -4.39 -56.07 -61.47
C ARG A 286 -4.97 -55.59 -62.81
N THR A 287 -4.34 -55.85 -63.96
CA THR A 287 -4.85 -55.39 -65.27
C THR A 287 -5.04 -56.55 -66.25
N GLY A 288 -6.10 -57.32 -66.00
CA GLY A 288 -6.67 -58.28 -66.95
C GLY A 288 -7.98 -57.77 -67.55
N ASP A 289 -7.89 -57.34 -68.81
CA ASP A 289 -8.84 -57.59 -69.91
C ASP A 289 -9.79 -56.48 -70.47
N ASN A 290 -9.75 -56.40 -71.81
CA ASN A 290 -10.66 -55.82 -72.82
C ASN A 290 -11.35 -54.43 -72.67
N SER A 291 -11.04 -53.49 -73.58
CA SER A 291 -11.80 -53.35 -74.87
C SER A 291 -11.48 -52.10 -75.72
N THR A 292 -11.47 -52.28 -77.05
CA THR A 292 -11.68 -51.30 -78.16
C THR A 292 -10.85 -50.00 -78.27
N ALA A 293 -10.07 -49.89 -79.36
CA ALA A 293 -9.52 -48.64 -79.91
C ALA A 293 -10.55 -47.88 -80.79
N PRO A 294 -10.32 -46.61 -81.22
CA PRO A 294 -9.37 -46.33 -82.30
C PRO A 294 -8.61 -44.97 -82.29
N GLY A 295 -7.43 -44.95 -82.92
CA GLY A 295 -6.94 -43.83 -83.75
C GLY A 295 -6.05 -42.75 -83.12
N GLY A 296 -4.77 -42.65 -83.55
CA GLY A 296 -3.91 -41.47 -83.33
C GLY A 296 -2.40 -41.73 -83.47
N ASN A 297 -1.75 -41.17 -84.49
CA ASN A 297 -0.35 -41.46 -84.88
C ASN A 297 0.19 -40.28 -85.73
N GLN A 298 1.45 -39.84 -85.72
CA GLN A 298 2.72 -40.35 -85.17
C GLN A 298 3.45 -39.27 -84.33
N GLY A 299 4.53 -39.61 -83.62
CA GLY A 299 5.41 -38.58 -83.01
C GLY A 299 6.54 -39.04 -82.09
N ASN A 300 7.52 -39.78 -82.62
CA ASN A 300 8.74 -40.19 -81.90
C ASN A 300 9.71 -39.00 -81.70
N ILE A 301 10.35 -38.87 -80.53
CA ILE A 301 11.69 -38.23 -80.32
C ILE A 301 12.31 -38.79 -79.02
N SER A 302 13.63 -38.99 -79.03
CA SER A 302 14.40 -39.65 -77.97
C SER A 302 15.27 -38.69 -77.17
N GLY A 303 15.37 -38.95 -75.86
CA GLY A 303 16.56 -38.69 -75.03
C GLY A 303 16.68 -37.31 -74.37
N ARG A 304 16.94 -37.30 -73.05
CA ARG A 304 18.12 -36.69 -72.41
C ARG A 304 18.13 -36.90 -70.88
N THR A 305 19.22 -37.45 -70.37
CA THR A 305 19.64 -37.41 -68.95
C THR A 305 20.66 -36.28 -68.73
N THR A 306 20.71 -35.71 -67.52
CA THR A 306 21.92 -35.12 -66.89
C THR A 306 21.68 -34.92 -65.39
N GLU A 307 22.72 -35.12 -64.57
CA GLU A 307 22.69 -35.02 -63.09
C GLU A 307 22.70 -33.57 -62.57
N THR A 308 22.44 -33.41 -61.26
CA THR A 308 23.04 -32.33 -60.45
C THR A 308 23.34 -32.81 -59.03
N THR A 309 24.58 -32.61 -58.59
CA THR A 309 25.13 -32.96 -57.26
C THR A 309 25.04 -31.78 -56.29
N ILE A 310 25.07 -32.03 -54.98
CA ILE A 310 25.35 -31.01 -53.95
C ILE A 310 26.45 -31.56 -53.00
N THR A 311 27.43 -30.72 -52.67
CA THR A 311 28.55 -30.97 -51.73
C THR A 311 28.87 -29.68 -50.94
N ASP A 312 29.71 -29.81 -49.91
CA ASP A 312 29.73 -29.01 -48.66
C ASP A 312 30.32 -27.57 -48.69
N ALA A 313 30.36 -26.96 -47.48
CA ALA A 313 30.66 -25.56 -47.13
C ALA A 313 32.14 -25.11 -47.31
N PRO A 314 32.49 -23.82 -47.02
CA PRO A 314 32.97 -23.48 -45.66
C PRO A 314 32.71 -22.02 -45.18
N SER A 315 33.28 -21.68 -44.02
CA SER A 315 33.15 -20.44 -43.21
C SER A 315 33.97 -19.22 -43.68
N THR A 316 33.61 -17.99 -43.24
CA THR A 316 34.46 -17.08 -42.41
C THR A 316 33.87 -15.67 -42.13
N THR A 317 34.35 -15.12 -41.02
CA THR A 317 34.23 -13.79 -40.34
C THR A 317 34.03 -12.47 -41.14
N GLY A 318 33.40 -11.46 -40.50
CA GLY A 318 33.59 -10.04 -40.86
C GLY A 318 32.58 -8.98 -40.33
N GLN A 319 32.92 -8.26 -39.25
CA GLN A 319 32.51 -6.85 -38.99
C GLN A 319 33.63 -5.92 -39.55
N PRO A 320 33.49 -4.57 -39.73
CA PRO A 320 32.43 -3.67 -39.25
C PRO A 320 32.01 -2.48 -40.17
N THR A 321 31.16 -1.58 -39.63
CA THR A 321 31.08 -0.10 -39.81
C THR A 321 29.79 0.55 -40.36
N SER A 322 29.15 1.33 -39.46
CA SER A 322 28.52 2.67 -39.60
C SER A 322 27.69 3.09 -40.82
N GLY A 323 26.48 3.61 -40.55
CA GLY A 323 25.76 4.56 -41.40
C GLY A 323 24.25 4.65 -41.10
N GLY A 324 23.76 5.77 -40.54
CA GLY A 324 22.35 5.93 -40.13
C GLY A 324 21.44 6.59 -41.18
N GLY A 325 20.11 6.51 -40.99
CA GLY A 325 19.15 7.15 -41.91
C GLY A 325 17.65 6.85 -41.75
N THR A 326 17.05 7.31 -40.64
CA THR A 326 15.74 8.01 -40.58
C THR A 326 14.43 7.48 -41.24
N VAL A 327 13.45 7.22 -40.36
CA VAL A 327 12.07 7.78 -40.35
C VAL A 327 10.96 7.17 -41.25
N LYS A 328 9.91 6.65 -40.57
CA LYS A 328 8.43 6.66 -40.82
C LYS A 328 7.77 5.28 -40.63
N GLU A 329 6.51 5.11 -40.23
CA GLU A 329 5.46 5.83 -39.49
C GLU A 329 4.13 5.11 -39.85
N GLY A 330 3.32 4.72 -38.85
CA GLY A 330 1.95 4.18 -39.02
C GLY A 330 1.84 2.64 -39.08
N THR A 331 0.70 2.01 -38.73
CA THR A 331 -0.54 2.55 -38.10
C THR A 331 -1.45 1.38 -37.68
N THR A 332 -2.01 1.40 -36.45
CA THR A 332 -3.30 0.73 -36.05
C THR A 332 -3.43 -0.80 -36.24
N LYS A 333 -4.34 -1.57 -35.61
CA LYS A 333 -5.46 -1.39 -34.66
C LYS A 333 -5.81 -2.78 -34.04
N GLU A 334 -6.63 -2.80 -32.98
CA GLU A 334 -7.65 -3.83 -32.60
C GLU A 334 -7.36 -5.35 -32.82
N GLY A 335 -7.68 -6.27 -31.89
CA GLY A 335 -8.44 -6.13 -30.65
C GLY A 335 -8.70 -7.48 -29.97
N THR A 336 -9.47 -7.43 -28.88
CA THR A 336 -9.94 -8.52 -28.00
C THR A 336 -10.36 -9.85 -28.63
N SER A 337 -10.01 -10.94 -27.96
CA SER A 337 -10.99 -11.97 -27.55
C SER A 337 -10.60 -12.65 -26.22
N LYS A 338 -11.62 -13.06 -25.45
CA LYS A 338 -11.52 -13.93 -24.27
C LYS A 338 -12.27 -15.22 -24.58
N GLU A 339 -11.72 -16.36 -24.17
CA GLU A 339 -12.37 -17.62 -23.74
C GLU A 339 -11.31 -18.74 -23.78
N GLY A 340 -11.27 -19.73 -22.88
CA GLY A 340 -12.05 -19.92 -21.66
C GLY A 340 -11.75 -21.28 -20.98
N THR A 341 -12.13 -21.39 -19.71
CA THR A 341 -12.49 -22.64 -18.99
C THR A 341 -11.50 -23.82 -18.83
N SER A 342 -11.15 -24.07 -17.56
CA SER A 342 -11.22 -25.40 -16.88
C SER A 342 -10.13 -26.45 -17.19
N LYS A 343 -9.80 -27.41 -16.33
CA LYS A 343 -10.01 -27.62 -14.87
C LYS A 343 -9.05 -28.70 -14.36
N GLU A 344 -8.94 -28.78 -13.03
CA GLU A 344 -8.48 -29.87 -12.16
C GLU A 344 -8.28 -31.28 -12.78
N GLY A 345 -7.16 -31.95 -12.45
CA GLY A 345 -6.93 -33.36 -12.84
C GLY A 345 -5.74 -34.02 -12.11
N THR A 346 -5.96 -34.48 -10.87
CA THR A 346 -4.99 -35.23 -10.06
C THR A 346 -4.79 -36.68 -10.54
N THR A 347 -3.56 -37.20 -10.46
CA THR A 347 -3.31 -38.67 -10.41
C THR A 347 -2.23 -39.02 -9.38
N VAL A 348 -2.47 -40.11 -8.65
CA VAL A 348 -1.65 -40.66 -7.56
C VAL A 348 -1.25 -42.09 -7.91
N ILE A 349 0.02 -42.47 -7.77
CA ILE A 349 0.42 -43.88 -7.58
C ILE A 349 1.57 -43.94 -6.56
N SER A 350 1.46 -44.86 -5.60
CA SER A 350 2.51 -45.24 -4.64
C SER A 350 2.95 -46.67 -4.91
N LYS A 351 4.22 -47.02 -4.63
CA LYS A 351 4.54 -48.38 -4.10
C LYS A 351 5.91 -48.53 -3.42
N THR A 352 5.82 -49.16 -2.27
CA THR A 352 6.80 -49.74 -1.34
C THR A 352 7.91 -50.64 -1.93
N GLY A 353 9.10 -50.63 -1.31
CA GLY A 353 10.05 -51.76 -1.35
C GLY A 353 11.48 -51.46 -0.87
N THR A 354 11.97 -52.18 0.14
CA THR A 354 13.37 -52.22 0.67
C THR A 354 13.68 -53.71 1.00
N PRO A 355 14.91 -54.17 1.37
CA PRO A 355 16.20 -53.48 1.57
C PRO A 355 17.50 -54.25 1.10
N VAL A 356 18.69 -53.69 1.45
CA VAL A 356 19.95 -54.35 1.93
C VAL A 356 21.26 -54.24 1.10
N SER A 357 22.24 -53.51 1.68
CA SER A 357 23.73 -53.68 1.69
C SER A 357 24.57 -53.60 0.39
N GLY A 358 25.76 -52.97 0.37
CA GLY A 358 26.44 -52.15 1.40
C GLY A 358 27.98 -52.01 1.24
N GLY A 359 28.59 -51.11 2.04
CA GLY A 359 30.05 -50.84 2.16
C GLY A 359 30.56 -49.71 1.24
N GLY A 360 31.44 -48.77 1.63
CA GLY A 360 32.12 -48.49 2.92
C GLY A 360 33.34 -47.53 2.70
N THR A 361 34.10 -47.00 3.67
CA THR A 361 34.06 -47.10 5.15
C THR A 361 34.86 -45.95 5.83
N THR A 362 34.21 -44.99 6.50
CA THR A 362 34.79 -44.05 7.51
C THR A 362 33.65 -43.20 8.13
N GLY A 363 33.71 -42.63 9.35
CA GLY A 363 34.59 -42.84 10.50
C GLY A 363 35.56 -41.68 10.83
N THR A 364 35.77 -41.20 12.07
CA THR A 364 35.18 -41.48 13.41
C THR A 364 35.55 -40.30 14.34
N SER A 365 34.68 -39.67 15.17
CA SER A 365 34.41 -40.08 16.57
C SER A 365 33.39 -39.12 17.26
N THR A 366 32.20 -39.57 17.73
CA THR A 366 31.80 -39.96 19.14
C THR A 366 31.83 -38.80 20.16
N THR A 367 30.76 -38.46 20.94
CA THR A 367 30.06 -39.35 21.90
C THR A 367 28.58 -39.00 22.28
N SER A 368 27.72 -40.04 22.27
CA SER A 368 26.62 -40.38 23.22
C SER A 368 25.56 -39.36 23.73
N GLY A 369 24.29 -39.56 23.34
CA GLY A 369 23.09 -39.06 24.05
C GLY A 369 21.78 -39.33 23.26
N PRO A 370 20.67 -39.82 23.86
CA PRO A 370 19.58 -40.43 23.10
C PRO A 370 18.46 -39.44 22.69
N TYR A 371 18.70 -38.63 21.66
CA TYR A 371 17.62 -38.00 20.90
C TYR A 371 17.91 -38.09 19.40
N THR A 372 17.07 -38.84 18.68
CA THR A 372 17.08 -38.88 17.22
C THR A 372 16.56 -37.54 16.69
N THR A 373 17.45 -36.72 16.15
CA THR A 373 17.08 -35.52 15.39
C THR A 373 16.35 -35.92 14.11
N TYR A 374 15.02 -35.81 14.13
CA TYR A 374 14.22 -35.86 12.92
C TYR A 374 14.47 -34.59 12.10
N VAL A 375 15.38 -34.67 11.13
CA VAL A 375 15.44 -33.68 10.05
C VAL A 375 14.16 -33.84 9.23
N ARG A 376 13.16 -33.00 9.47
CA ARG A 376 11.89 -33.03 8.74
C ARG A 376 11.97 -32.19 7.46
N THR A 377 12.36 -32.86 6.38
CA THR A 377 12.20 -32.37 5.01
C THR A 377 10.73 -32.03 4.73
N GLY A 378 10.48 -30.91 4.03
CA GLY A 378 9.16 -30.55 3.49
C GLY A 378 8.37 -29.44 4.21
N CYS A 379 8.81 -28.97 5.39
CA CYS A 379 8.23 -27.82 6.09
C CYS A 379 9.29 -26.84 6.65
N GLY A 380 10.53 -26.94 6.17
CA GLY A 380 11.60 -26.02 6.53
C GLY A 380 11.40 -24.63 5.94
N ASP A 381 11.83 -23.62 6.69
CA ASP A 381 12.06 -22.23 6.26
C ASP A 381 10.87 -21.47 5.65
N TRP A 382 9.68 -21.69 6.21
CA TRP A 382 8.56 -20.75 6.02
C TRP A 382 8.86 -19.40 6.68
N PHE A 383 8.82 -18.32 5.90
CA PHE A 383 8.84 -16.96 6.43
C PHE A 383 7.56 -16.69 7.26
N LEU A 384 7.70 -16.57 8.57
CA LEU A 384 6.61 -16.24 9.49
C LEU A 384 6.61 -14.72 9.76
N PRO A 385 5.63 -13.96 9.24
CA PRO A 385 5.64 -12.51 9.37
C PRO A 385 5.37 -12.04 10.80
N MET A 386 6.20 -11.12 11.31
CA MET A 386 5.95 -10.45 12.58
C MET A 386 4.77 -9.47 12.52
N ILE A 387 4.21 -9.16 13.68
CA ILE A 387 3.14 -8.14 13.84
C ILE A 387 3.59 -7.06 14.83
N HIS A 388 3.15 -5.83 14.64
CA HIS A 388 3.51 -4.69 15.50
C HIS A 388 2.31 -4.09 16.23
N PHE A 389 2.58 -3.36 17.32
CA PHE A 389 1.57 -2.81 18.21
C PHE A 389 1.82 -1.32 18.48
N ASP A 390 0.72 -0.58 18.64
CA ASP A 390 0.78 0.81 19.09
C ASP A 390 1.34 0.94 20.52
N LEU A 391 1.72 2.17 20.88
CA LEU A 391 2.18 2.48 22.23
C LEU A 391 1.11 2.08 23.25
N ASN A 392 1.53 1.30 24.24
CA ASN A 392 0.71 0.88 25.37
C ASN A 392 -0.54 0.02 25.04
N LYS A 393 -0.60 -0.56 23.84
CA LYS A 393 -1.72 -1.42 23.39
C LYS A 393 -1.30 -2.87 23.13
N ASP A 394 -2.25 -3.76 23.33
CA ASP A 394 -2.24 -5.20 23.05
C ASP A 394 -3.26 -5.60 21.95
N ILE A 395 -3.97 -4.62 21.38
CA ILE A 395 -4.92 -4.80 20.28
C ILE A 395 -4.16 -4.96 18.96
N ILE A 396 -4.49 -6.01 18.20
CA ILE A 396 -3.96 -6.29 16.86
C ILE A 396 -4.66 -5.37 15.85
N LYS A 397 -3.90 -4.69 15.00
CA LYS A 397 -4.44 -3.86 13.91
C LYS A 397 -4.96 -4.71 12.74
N PRO A 398 -6.00 -4.25 12.01
CA PRO A 398 -6.52 -4.98 10.85
C PRO A 398 -5.47 -5.25 9.76
N GLU A 399 -4.49 -4.36 9.59
CA GLU A 399 -3.37 -4.54 8.65
C GLU A 399 -2.55 -5.82 8.89
N TYR A 400 -2.54 -6.34 10.12
CA TYR A 400 -1.82 -7.56 10.49
C TYR A 400 -2.66 -8.84 10.45
N PHE A 401 -3.94 -8.77 10.08
CA PHE A 401 -4.77 -9.98 9.91
C PHE A 401 -4.29 -10.85 8.74
N SER A 402 -3.74 -10.24 7.68
CA SER A 402 -3.09 -10.96 6.57
C SER A 402 -1.82 -11.70 7.01
N HIS A 403 -1.02 -11.09 7.90
CA HIS A 403 0.18 -11.72 8.47
C HIS A 403 -0.20 -12.95 9.31
N LEU A 404 -1.20 -12.82 10.18
CA LEU A 404 -1.71 -13.93 10.99
C LEU A 404 -2.37 -15.02 10.12
N HIS A 405 -3.00 -14.64 9.01
CA HIS A 405 -3.51 -15.61 8.04
C HIS A 405 -2.37 -16.43 7.40
N ASN A 406 -1.24 -15.80 7.05
CA ASN A 406 -0.07 -16.52 6.53
C ASN A 406 0.46 -17.53 7.56
N VAL A 407 0.70 -17.09 8.81
CA VAL A 407 1.10 -18.01 9.91
C VAL A 407 0.11 -19.18 10.06
N ALA A 408 -1.20 -18.91 9.97
CA ALA A 408 -2.22 -19.94 10.02
C ALA A 408 -2.18 -20.90 8.82
N GLN A 409 -1.96 -20.41 7.60
CA GLN A 409 -1.78 -21.26 6.42
C GLN A 409 -0.57 -22.19 6.55
N VAL A 410 0.56 -21.69 7.05
CA VAL A 410 1.76 -22.50 7.32
C VAL A 410 1.44 -23.60 8.33
N MET A 411 0.81 -23.24 9.47
CA MET A 411 0.43 -24.22 10.48
C MET A 411 -0.63 -25.23 10.01
N ALA A 412 -1.47 -24.87 9.04
CA ALA A 412 -2.45 -25.77 8.43
C ALA A 412 -1.79 -26.73 7.41
N LYS A 413 -0.89 -26.23 6.55
CA LYS A 413 -0.13 -27.04 5.58
C LYS A 413 0.86 -27.99 6.27
N CYS A 414 1.38 -27.60 7.43
CA CYS A 414 2.34 -28.36 8.22
C CYS A 414 1.75 -28.70 9.60
N PRO A 415 0.90 -29.75 9.74
CA PRO A 415 0.21 -30.10 10.99
C PRO A 415 1.14 -30.40 12.18
N GLU A 416 2.38 -30.76 11.88
CA GLU A 416 3.39 -31.25 12.82
C GLU A 416 4.33 -30.13 13.30
N VAL A 417 4.26 -28.94 12.70
CA VAL A 417 5.06 -27.78 13.10
C VAL A 417 4.47 -27.17 14.37
N CYS A 418 5.35 -26.94 15.34
CA CYS A 418 5.11 -26.12 16.53
C CYS A 418 5.63 -24.70 16.25
N VAL A 419 4.88 -23.68 16.67
CA VAL A 419 5.24 -22.25 16.51
C VAL A 419 5.37 -21.58 17.88
N VAL A 420 6.38 -20.73 18.06
CA VAL A 420 6.49 -19.82 19.20
C VAL A 420 5.93 -18.46 18.80
N ALA A 421 5.07 -17.89 19.64
CA ALA A 421 4.67 -16.49 19.57
C ALA A 421 5.35 -15.74 20.73
N GLN A 422 6.35 -14.92 20.40
CA GLN A 422 7.19 -14.22 21.38
C GLN A 422 6.90 -12.72 21.39
N GLY A 423 6.40 -12.20 22.52
CA GLY A 423 6.04 -10.78 22.67
C GLY A 423 7.17 -9.89 23.15
N HIS A 424 7.27 -8.67 22.61
CA HIS A 424 8.25 -7.64 22.94
C HIS A 424 7.59 -6.25 23.15
N THR A 425 8.30 -5.37 23.86
CA THR A 425 7.90 -3.98 24.14
C THR A 425 9.02 -2.99 23.84
N ASP A 426 8.70 -1.69 23.88
CA ASP A 426 9.73 -0.64 23.89
C ASP A 426 10.21 -0.31 25.31
N SER A 427 11.40 0.26 25.42
CA SER A 427 12.16 0.47 26.66
C SER A 427 11.77 1.74 27.45
N ARG A 428 10.52 2.21 27.35
CA ARG A 428 10.09 3.50 27.95
C ARG A 428 9.33 3.37 29.27
N HIS A 429 8.92 2.15 29.63
CA HIS A 429 8.23 1.84 30.88
C HIS A 429 9.07 0.88 31.73
N SER A 430 8.63 0.54 32.93
CA SER A 430 9.37 -0.42 33.77
C SER A 430 9.31 -1.84 33.21
N ASN A 431 10.37 -2.63 33.42
CA ASN A 431 10.43 -4.01 32.95
C ASN A 431 9.22 -4.85 33.41
N ASP A 432 8.76 -4.74 34.67
CA ASP A 432 7.57 -5.46 35.15
C ASP A 432 6.29 -5.12 34.35
N TYR A 433 6.10 -3.83 34.03
CA TYR A 433 4.99 -3.41 33.17
C TYR A 433 5.12 -3.98 31.77
N ASN A 434 6.34 -3.92 31.23
CA ASN A 434 6.69 -4.38 29.90
C ASN A 434 6.60 -5.92 29.74
N ARG A 435 6.90 -6.70 30.79
CA ARG A 435 6.63 -8.15 30.88
C ARG A 435 5.14 -8.46 30.80
N VAL A 436 4.30 -7.74 31.55
CA VAL A 436 2.84 -7.91 31.51
C VAL A 436 2.27 -7.53 30.13
N LEU A 437 2.76 -6.46 29.50
CA LEU A 437 2.29 -6.01 28.19
C LEU A 437 2.75 -6.93 27.04
N SER A 438 4.01 -7.39 27.05
CA SER A 438 4.50 -8.37 26.07
C SER A 438 3.75 -9.70 26.16
N TYR A 439 3.45 -10.19 27.37
CA TYR A 439 2.59 -11.36 27.57
C TYR A 439 1.20 -11.17 26.95
N ARG A 440 0.55 -10.01 27.18
CA ARG A 440 -0.78 -9.71 26.59
C ARG A 440 -0.77 -9.70 25.08
N ARG A 441 0.26 -9.11 24.45
CA ARG A 441 0.42 -9.07 22.98
C ARG A 441 0.57 -10.45 22.38
N ALA A 442 1.46 -11.26 22.95
CA ALA A 442 1.63 -12.65 22.55
C ALA A 442 0.33 -13.44 22.74
N LYS A 443 -0.37 -13.25 23.88
CA LYS A 443 -1.67 -13.88 24.13
C LYS A 443 -2.72 -13.50 23.08
N ALA A 444 -2.88 -12.20 22.78
CA ALA A 444 -3.85 -11.74 21.79
C ALA A 444 -3.61 -12.35 20.41
N ALA A 445 -2.34 -12.47 20.00
CA ALA A 445 -1.96 -13.08 18.73
C ALA A 445 -2.27 -14.59 18.69
N VAL A 446 -1.98 -15.31 19.79
CA VAL A 446 -2.30 -16.73 19.94
C VAL A 446 -3.81 -16.98 20.00
N ASP A 447 -4.54 -16.19 20.79
CA ASP A 447 -6.00 -16.25 20.88
C ASP A 447 -6.64 -16.04 19.50
N TYR A 448 -6.19 -15.04 18.73
CA TYR A 448 -6.68 -14.77 17.39
C TYR A 448 -6.48 -15.96 16.44
N LEU A 449 -5.30 -16.60 16.48
CA LEU A 449 -4.97 -17.78 15.68
C LEU A 449 -5.84 -19.00 16.03
N VAL A 450 -6.11 -19.22 17.32
CA VAL A 450 -6.96 -20.31 17.81
C VAL A 450 -8.43 -20.05 17.47
N GLU A 451 -8.96 -18.85 17.75
CA GLU A 451 -10.37 -18.51 17.62
C GLU A 451 -10.83 -18.38 16.15
N ASN A 452 -10.00 -17.81 15.27
CA ASN A 452 -10.42 -17.50 13.89
C ASN A 452 -10.02 -18.57 12.87
N TYR A 453 -8.90 -19.28 13.10
CA TYR A 453 -8.40 -20.31 12.18
C TYR A 453 -8.44 -21.73 12.76
N GLY A 454 -8.91 -21.92 14.00
CA GLY A 454 -9.10 -23.25 14.60
C GLY A 454 -7.79 -23.98 14.90
N ILE A 455 -6.66 -23.28 15.02
CA ILE A 455 -5.36 -23.90 15.31
C ILE A 455 -5.37 -24.43 16.74
N ASP A 456 -4.94 -25.67 16.93
CA ASP A 456 -4.86 -26.26 18.27
C ASP A 456 -3.87 -25.48 19.18
N ARG A 457 -4.35 -25.05 20.35
CA ARG A 457 -3.59 -24.21 21.28
C ARG A 457 -2.30 -24.85 21.78
N SER A 458 -2.17 -26.18 21.79
CA SER A 458 -0.95 -26.88 22.24
C SER A 458 0.22 -26.72 21.26
N ARG A 459 -0.08 -26.48 19.98
CA ARG A 459 0.89 -26.28 18.89
C ARG A 459 1.56 -24.91 18.91
N ILE A 460 1.05 -23.96 19.70
CA ILE A 460 1.62 -22.62 19.83
C ILE A 460 2.20 -22.44 21.24
N LYS A 461 3.50 -22.11 21.36
CA LYS A 461 4.12 -21.74 22.65
C LYS A 461 4.06 -20.22 22.80
N LEU A 462 3.49 -19.74 23.91
CA LEU A 462 3.47 -18.32 24.23
C LEU A 462 4.70 -17.98 25.08
N MET A 463 5.53 -17.06 24.58
CA MET A 463 6.70 -16.53 25.29
C MET A 463 6.65 -15.00 25.32
N TYR A 464 7.36 -14.38 26.26
CA TYR A 464 7.45 -12.93 26.37
C TYR A 464 8.83 -12.52 26.86
N GLY A 465 9.43 -11.52 26.19
CA GLY A 465 10.77 -11.00 26.49
C GLY A 465 10.79 -9.59 27.05
N GLY A 466 9.63 -8.97 27.31
CA GLY A 466 9.55 -7.59 27.79
C GLY A 466 10.36 -6.63 26.89
N GLU A 467 11.22 -5.85 27.54
CA GLU A 467 12.16 -4.93 26.89
C GLU A 467 13.58 -5.49 26.76
N GLU A 468 13.84 -6.71 27.23
CA GLU A 468 15.19 -7.28 27.42
C GLU A 468 15.88 -7.63 26.09
N ASN A 469 15.08 -7.90 25.04
CA ASN A 469 15.57 -8.23 23.70
C ASN A 469 14.99 -7.25 22.65
N PRO A 470 15.49 -5.99 22.61
CA PRO A 470 15.07 -5.00 21.62
C PRO A 470 15.76 -5.26 20.27
N MET A 471 15.00 -5.18 19.18
CA MET A 471 15.55 -5.28 17.82
C MET A 471 16.39 -4.04 17.48
N VAL A 472 15.90 -2.85 17.86
CA VAL A 472 16.67 -1.60 17.84
C VAL A 472 17.19 -1.32 19.24
N LYS A 473 18.48 -1.62 19.48
CA LYS A 473 19.14 -1.53 20.80
C LYS A 473 19.13 -0.12 21.41
N SER A 474 19.24 0.92 20.59
CA SER A 474 19.25 2.33 21.01
C SER A 474 18.15 3.12 20.29
N PRO A 475 16.87 2.99 20.71
CA PRO A 475 15.76 3.66 20.04
C PRO A 475 15.73 5.16 20.39
N THR A 476 15.76 6.01 19.36
CA THR A 476 15.77 7.48 19.50
C THR A 476 14.58 8.16 18.82
N SER A 477 13.90 7.46 17.91
CA SER A 477 12.71 7.92 17.20
C SER A 477 11.50 7.04 17.54
N GLU A 478 10.28 7.54 17.36
CA GLU A 478 9.08 6.73 17.57
C GLU A 478 9.04 5.50 16.63
N ALA A 479 9.62 5.60 15.42
CA ALA A 479 9.77 4.47 14.53
C ALA A 479 10.65 3.37 15.14
N HIS A 480 11.77 3.72 15.78
CA HIS A 480 12.63 2.73 16.46
C HIS A 480 11.90 2.07 17.64
N HIS A 481 11.11 2.83 18.40
CA HIS A 481 10.29 2.26 19.46
C HIS A 481 9.17 1.36 18.90
N PHE A 482 8.53 1.73 17.78
CA PHE A 482 7.52 0.92 17.12
C PHE A 482 8.07 -0.44 16.68
N MET A 483 9.25 -0.47 16.06
CA MET A 483 9.95 -1.71 15.68
C MET A 483 10.22 -2.64 16.88
N ASN A 484 10.41 -2.10 18.09
CA ASN A 484 10.55 -2.94 19.29
C ASN A 484 9.22 -3.48 19.82
N ARG A 485 8.08 -2.82 19.54
CA ARG A 485 6.73 -3.23 19.97
C ARG A 485 6.13 -4.29 19.04
N ARG A 486 6.68 -5.50 19.05
CA ARG A 486 6.30 -6.59 18.13
C ARG A 486 5.92 -7.90 18.83
N VAL A 487 5.26 -8.78 18.09
CA VAL A 487 5.24 -10.22 18.35
C VAL A 487 5.94 -10.91 17.18
N GLU A 488 6.97 -11.69 17.48
CA GLU A 488 7.70 -12.52 16.53
C GLU A 488 7.10 -13.93 16.52
N PHE A 489 7.11 -14.54 15.34
CA PHE A 489 6.73 -15.93 15.13
C PHE A 489 7.94 -16.70 14.60
N ARG A 490 8.25 -17.84 15.21
CA ARG A 490 9.31 -18.76 14.77
C ARG A 490 8.89 -20.21 15.03
N THR A 491 9.56 -21.16 14.42
CA THR A 491 9.42 -22.59 14.77
C THR A 491 9.90 -22.83 16.21
N CYS A 492 9.35 -23.85 16.88
CA CYS A 492 9.78 -24.22 18.24
C CYS A 492 11.13 -24.95 18.23
N ASP A 493 12.04 -24.47 19.06
CA ASP A 493 13.29 -25.12 19.44
C ASP A 493 13.09 -26.03 20.67
N ALA A 494 14.07 -26.91 20.93
CA ALA A 494 14.01 -27.86 22.05
C ALA A 494 13.92 -27.21 23.44
N ASN A 495 14.29 -25.93 23.56
CA ASN A 495 14.27 -25.16 24.81
C ASN A 495 12.99 -24.32 25.00
N ASP A 496 12.07 -24.29 24.03
CA ASP A 496 10.90 -23.44 24.10
C ASP A 496 9.75 -24.06 24.90
N PHE A 497 9.16 -23.24 25.76
CA PHE A 497 8.04 -23.64 26.61
C PHE A 497 6.98 -22.54 26.67
N ASN A 498 5.76 -22.93 27.00
CA ASN A 498 4.67 -21.98 27.18
C ASN A 498 4.83 -21.29 28.56
N MET A 499 5.28 -20.04 28.57
CA MET A 499 5.52 -19.29 29.80
C MET A 499 4.20 -19.02 30.54
N ALA A 500 4.25 -19.16 31.88
CA ALA A 500 3.15 -18.75 32.75
C ALA A 500 2.98 -17.21 32.73
N ALA A 501 1.77 -16.73 33.05
CA ALA A 501 1.50 -15.30 33.11
C ALA A 501 2.44 -14.61 34.13
N PRO A 502 3.03 -13.45 33.80
CA PRO A 502 3.90 -12.72 34.71
C PRO A 502 3.15 -12.19 35.93
N GLU A 503 3.88 -11.98 37.03
CA GLU A 503 3.35 -11.30 38.21
C GLU A 503 2.76 -9.92 37.83
N GLY A 504 1.63 -9.56 38.44
CA GLY A 504 0.86 -8.37 38.05
C GLY A 504 -0.05 -8.53 36.83
N TYR A 505 -0.04 -9.68 36.13
CA TYR A 505 -1.06 -9.97 35.11
C TYR A 505 -2.43 -10.21 35.75
N ASN A 506 -3.35 -9.26 35.59
CA ASN A 506 -4.75 -9.42 35.93
C ASN A 506 -5.57 -9.75 34.66
N PRO A 507 -6.16 -10.96 34.53
CA PRO A 507 -6.92 -11.37 33.34
C PRO A 507 -8.19 -10.54 33.11
N ASN A 508 -8.73 -9.88 34.14
CA ASN A 508 -9.91 -9.03 34.04
C ASN A 508 -9.59 -7.56 33.73
N ALA A 509 -8.33 -7.12 33.84
CA ALA A 509 -7.95 -5.73 33.57
C ALA A 509 -8.13 -5.32 32.09
N SER A 510 -8.04 -6.28 31.17
CA SER A 510 -8.30 -6.08 29.73
C SER A 510 -9.75 -5.67 29.42
N LYS A 511 -10.72 -6.05 30.28
CA LYS A 511 -12.15 -5.73 30.06
C LYS A 511 -12.53 -4.28 30.38
N SER A 512 -11.60 -3.45 30.89
CA SER A 512 -11.91 -2.10 31.39
C SER A 512 -11.67 -0.97 30.38
N SER A 513 -11.27 -1.25 29.14
CA SER A 513 -11.09 -0.21 28.09
C SER A 513 -11.66 -0.59 26.72
N SER A 514 -12.33 -1.74 26.59
CA SER A 514 -13.03 -2.12 25.37
C SER A 514 -14.40 -1.43 25.26
N ASN A 515 -14.41 -0.11 25.06
CA ASN A 515 -15.45 0.50 24.25
C ASN A 515 -15.27 -0.06 22.83
N ARG A 516 -15.84 -1.24 22.56
CA ARG A 516 -16.00 -1.77 21.21
C ARG A 516 -16.86 -0.76 20.44
N PRO A 517 -16.36 -0.11 19.38
CA PRO A 517 -17.25 0.45 18.39
C PRO A 517 -17.86 -0.74 17.64
N GLU A 518 -19.16 -0.96 17.76
CA GLU A 518 -19.89 -1.97 16.97
C GLU A 518 -20.04 -1.51 15.51
N TYR A 519 -18.91 -1.30 14.82
CA TYR A 519 -18.87 -0.85 13.43
C TYR A 519 -17.76 -1.56 12.64
N TYR A 520 -17.95 -2.86 12.40
CA TYR A 520 -17.69 -3.47 11.09
C TYR A 520 -18.40 -4.82 10.99
N ASN A 521 -19.56 -4.86 10.33
CA ASN A 521 -20.19 -6.11 9.91
C ASN A 521 -19.87 -6.34 8.43
N GLY A 522 -18.62 -6.70 8.16
CA GLY A 522 -18.16 -7.07 6.82
C GLY A 522 -18.68 -8.47 6.47
N ASN A 523 -19.23 -8.63 5.27
CA ASN A 523 -19.73 -9.91 4.79
C ASN A 523 -18.59 -10.96 4.78
N LYS A 524 -18.80 -12.13 5.39
CA LYS A 524 -17.84 -13.26 5.47
C LYS A 524 -17.55 -13.93 4.11
N SER A 525 -17.91 -13.28 3.00
CA SER A 525 -17.80 -13.79 1.63
C SER A 525 -17.34 -12.73 0.61
N SER A 526 -16.91 -11.54 1.03
CA SER A 526 -16.20 -10.61 0.12
C SER A 526 -14.74 -11.03 0.00
N GLY A 527 -14.44 -11.88 -0.98
CA GLY A 527 -13.08 -12.28 -1.33
C GLY A 527 -12.36 -11.18 -2.12
N TYR A 528 -11.75 -10.25 -1.39
CA TYR A 528 -10.74 -9.29 -1.84
C TYR A 528 -9.72 -9.08 -0.71
#